data_AF-A0A507E231-F1
#
_entry.id   AF-A0A507E231-F1
#
_cell.length_a   1.000
_cell.length_b   1.000
_cell.length_c   1.000
_cell.angle_alpha   90.00
_cell.angle_beta   90.00
_cell.angle_gamma   90.00
#
_symmetry.space_group_name_H-M   'P 1'
#
loop_
_entity.id
_entity.type
_entity.pdbx_description
1 polymer ?
#
loop_
_entity_poly.entity_id
_entity_poly.type
_entity_poly.pdbx_seq_one_letter_code
_entity_poly.pdbx_strand_id
1 'polypeptide(L)'
;MAARAYDFLNSELAGTGLAVRMPETIRNVSKSEIPLWLDSMGGHAVIKVPYSNAGQGVYTITNKKELEAFLETDHFYDKFIVQSLVGNASWSSVTRAGRFYHVGTIPNKKNHTFVSDLRMMVTANACGFKPVACYARRARKPLLRHLEDDPNVTSWEMLGTNLSVKVDDEWTTEAQRLLLMDRKDFNQLGIGVDDLIDAYIQTVLSVIAIDKMAQRLMKDNAGKEGVDSKYPWFNEKFFDFDLFEALNPDKALLSEIIH
;
A
#
# COMPACT_ATOMS: atom_id res chain seq x y z
N MET A 1 -4.23 -9.12 0.25
CA MET A 1 -4.22 -9.73 -1.10
C MET A 1 -3.14 -9.21 -2.04
N ALA A 2 -3.04 -7.90 -2.32
CA ALA A 2 -2.08 -7.36 -3.29
C ALA A 2 -0.63 -7.83 -3.09
N ALA A 3 -0.09 -7.76 -1.87
CA ALA A 3 1.27 -8.23 -1.59
C ALA A 3 1.51 -9.71 -1.95
N ARG A 4 0.51 -10.59 -1.77
CA ARG A 4 0.60 -12.01 -2.18
C ARG A 4 0.64 -12.14 -3.71
N ALA A 5 -0.19 -11.35 -4.40
CA ALA A 5 -0.20 -11.32 -5.85
C ALA A 5 1.17 -10.91 -6.41
N TYR A 6 1.80 -9.91 -5.80
CA TYR A 6 3.12 -9.44 -6.16
C TYR A 6 4.18 -10.52 -5.92
N ASP A 7 4.15 -11.22 -4.79
CA ASP A 7 5.08 -12.33 -4.51
C ASP A 7 4.98 -13.46 -5.55
N PHE A 8 3.75 -13.84 -5.95
CA PHE A 8 3.54 -14.86 -6.99
C PHE A 8 4.10 -14.40 -8.33
N LEU A 9 3.77 -13.18 -8.78
CA LEU A 9 4.28 -12.67 -10.03
C LEU A 9 5.81 -12.53 -10.01
N ASN A 10 6.39 -12.03 -8.91
CA ASN A 10 7.83 -11.91 -8.76
C ASN A 10 8.54 -13.27 -8.83
N SER A 11 7.92 -14.32 -8.31
CA SER A 11 8.44 -15.69 -8.42
C SER A 11 8.43 -16.18 -9.88
N GLU A 12 7.39 -15.86 -10.65
CA GLU A 12 7.30 -16.19 -12.08
C GLU A 12 8.31 -15.39 -12.94
N LEU A 13 8.62 -14.16 -12.53
CA LEU A 13 9.56 -13.26 -13.23
C LEU A 13 11.01 -13.44 -12.79
N ALA A 14 11.31 -14.40 -11.91
CA ALA A 14 12.65 -14.63 -11.41
C ALA A 14 13.65 -14.83 -12.57
N GLY A 15 14.76 -14.08 -12.55
CA GLY A 15 15.79 -14.11 -13.59
C GLY A 15 15.57 -13.18 -14.77
N THR A 16 14.40 -12.52 -14.90
CA THR A 16 14.14 -11.56 -16.00
C THR A 16 14.68 -10.16 -15.73
N GLY A 17 15.01 -9.84 -14.49
CA GLY A 17 15.34 -8.49 -14.03
C GLY A 17 14.11 -7.61 -13.73
N LEU A 18 12.89 -8.09 -13.98
CA LEU A 18 11.65 -7.41 -13.62
C LEU A 18 11.08 -7.93 -12.31
N ALA A 19 10.60 -7.02 -11.46
CA ALA A 19 9.86 -7.34 -10.25
C ALA A 19 8.99 -6.16 -9.82
N VAL A 20 7.85 -6.45 -9.19
CA VAL A 20 7.12 -5.48 -8.38
C VAL A 20 7.93 -5.23 -7.12
N ARG A 21 8.43 -4.01 -6.97
CA ARG A 21 9.22 -3.57 -5.81
C ARG A 21 8.28 -3.05 -4.74
N MET A 22 8.33 -3.68 -3.56
CA MET A 22 7.55 -3.26 -2.40
C MET A 22 8.41 -3.35 -1.14
N PRO A 23 8.11 -2.53 -0.11
CA PRO A 23 8.73 -2.69 1.20
C PRO A 23 8.41 -4.08 1.77
N GLU A 24 9.30 -4.61 2.62
CA GLU A 24 9.11 -5.92 3.26
C GLU A 24 7.76 -5.94 3.98
N THR A 25 6.94 -6.94 3.69
CA THR A 25 5.53 -6.97 4.11
C THR A 25 5.18 -8.34 4.68
N ILE A 26 5.02 -8.40 6.00
CA ILE A 26 4.57 -9.57 6.74
C ILE A 26 3.06 -9.50 6.90
N ARG A 27 2.38 -10.61 6.58
CA ARG A 27 0.92 -10.70 6.52
C ARG A 27 0.41 -11.63 7.60
N ASN A 28 -0.87 -11.51 7.93
CA ASN A 28 -1.57 -12.39 8.88
C ASN A 28 -0.92 -12.39 10.28
N VAL A 29 -0.32 -11.26 10.66
CA VAL A 29 0.34 -11.07 11.95
C VAL A 29 -0.73 -10.88 13.02
N SER A 30 -0.66 -11.63 14.11
CA SER A 30 -1.52 -11.41 15.27
C SER A 30 -1.00 -10.24 16.11
N LYS A 31 -1.91 -9.53 16.81
CA LYS A 31 -1.57 -8.35 17.62
C LYS A 31 -0.39 -8.58 18.59
N SER A 32 -0.33 -9.76 19.20
CA SER A 32 0.74 -10.17 20.13
C SER A 32 2.11 -10.37 19.48
N GLU A 33 2.17 -10.62 18.16
CA GLU A 33 3.41 -10.85 17.41
C GLU A 33 4.02 -9.54 16.89
N ILE A 34 3.26 -8.43 16.91
CA ILE A 34 3.69 -7.14 16.36
C ILE A 34 5.00 -6.63 16.97
N PRO A 35 5.19 -6.65 18.31
CA PRO A 35 6.45 -6.20 18.90
C PRO A 35 7.67 -6.96 18.38
N LEU A 36 7.54 -8.28 18.18
CA LEU A 36 8.62 -9.12 17.66
C LEU A 36 9.02 -8.70 16.24
N TRP A 37 8.04 -8.45 15.38
CA TRP A 37 8.31 -8.00 14.01
C TRP A 37 8.90 -6.59 13.99
N LEU A 38 8.41 -5.69 14.84
CA LEU A 38 8.95 -4.34 14.97
C LEU A 38 10.44 -4.36 15.36
N ASP A 39 10.80 -5.17 16.35
CA ASP A 39 12.19 -5.34 16.78
C ASP A 39 13.05 -5.90 15.64
N SER A 40 12.53 -6.89 14.90
CA SER A 40 13.23 -7.46 13.74
C SER A 40 13.47 -6.45 12.60
N MET A 41 12.64 -5.41 12.52
CA MET A 41 12.72 -4.33 11.52
C MET A 41 13.52 -3.11 12.01
N GLY A 42 14.15 -3.17 13.18
CA GLY A 42 14.94 -2.08 13.74
C GLY A 42 14.10 -0.99 14.44
N GLY A 43 12.97 -1.37 15.03
CA GLY A 43 12.16 -0.52 15.91
C GLY A 43 11.16 0.39 15.19
N HIS A 44 11.12 0.36 13.85
CA HIS A 44 10.21 1.16 13.04
C HIS A 44 9.41 0.25 12.11
N ALA A 45 8.10 0.49 11.99
CA ALA A 45 7.24 -0.22 11.05
C ALA A 45 5.97 0.55 10.74
N VAL A 46 5.27 0.12 9.70
CA VAL A 46 3.90 0.51 9.40
C VAL A 46 3.00 -0.68 9.66
N ILE A 47 2.04 -0.52 10.57
CA ILE A 47 1.01 -1.52 10.84
C ILE A 47 -0.25 -1.13 10.08
N LYS A 48 -0.84 -2.07 9.34
CA LYS A 48 -2.07 -1.85 8.60
C LYS A 48 -3.14 -2.84 9.02
N VAL A 49 -4.34 -2.30 9.26
CA VAL A 49 -5.58 -3.06 9.34
C VAL A 49 -6.07 -3.26 7.89
N PRO A 50 -5.99 -4.48 7.33
CA PRO A 50 -6.01 -4.71 5.89
C PRO A 50 -7.29 -4.25 5.17
N TYR A 51 -8.40 -4.18 5.90
CA TYR A 51 -9.75 -3.96 5.36
C TYR A 51 -10.33 -2.60 5.78
N SER A 52 -9.54 -1.76 6.47
CA SER A 52 -9.97 -0.42 6.86
C SER A 52 -9.86 0.58 5.70
N ASN A 53 -10.89 1.42 5.53
CA ASN A 53 -10.96 2.40 4.46
C ASN A 53 -10.29 3.75 4.81
N ALA A 54 -10.00 4.55 3.77
CA ALA A 54 -9.51 5.93 3.87
C ALA A 54 -8.22 6.16 4.69
N GLY A 55 -7.44 5.11 4.94
CA GLY A 55 -6.22 5.17 5.75
C GLY A 55 -6.43 5.31 7.25
N GLN A 56 -7.65 5.08 7.73
CA GLN A 56 -7.94 5.04 9.17
C GLN A 56 -7.28 3.84 9.87
N GLY A 57 -6.97 2.78 9.11
CA GLY A 57 -6.28 1.60 9.62
C GLY A 57 -4.79 1.58 9.29
N VAL A 58 -4.11 2.72 9.13
CA VAL A 58 -2.65 2.76 8.90
C VAL A 58 -1.97 3.47 10.05
N TYR A 59 -1.07 2.77 10.73
CA TYR A 59 -0.35 3.25 11.90
C TYR A 59 1.15 3.23 11.63
N THR A 60 1.79 4.39 11.71
CA THR A 60 3.24 4.51 11.68
C THR A 60 3.77 4.37 13.09
N ILE A 61 4.66 3.40 13.31
CA ILE A 61 5.31 3.15 14.58
C ILE A 61 6.78 3.53 14.46
N THR A 62 7.16 4.55 15.23
CA THR A 62 8.49 5.14 15.28
C THR A 62 9.01 5.28 16.71
N ASN A 63 8.17 5.04 17.70
CA ASN A 63 8.53 5.06 19.12
C ASN A 63 7.60 4.14 19.94
N LYS A 64 7.97 3.90 21.19
CA LYS A 64 7.23 3.01 22.11
C LYS A 64 5.82 3.50 22.41
N LYS A 65 5.63 4.81 22.54
CA LYS A 65 4.31 5.40 22.84
C LYS A 65 3.31 5.13 21.71
N GLU A 66 3.73 5.24 20.45
CA GLU A 66 2.90 4.89 19.30
C GLU A 66 2.55 3.39 19.29
N LEU A 67 3.50 2.52 19.64
CA LEU A 67 3.25 1.08 19.75
C LEU A 67 2.25 0.76 20.87
N GLU A 68 2.46 1.32 22.06
CA GLU A 68 1.57 1.15 23.21
C GLU A 68 0.15 1.60 22.89
N ALA A 69 -0.01 2.80 22.31
CA ALA A 69 -1.31 3.30 21.89
C ALA A 69 -2.01 2.38 20.87
N PHE A 70 -1.26 1.82 19.91
CA PHE A 70 -1.79 0.85 18.97
C PHE A 70 -2.23 -0.46 19.64
N LEU A 71 -1.44 -0.95 20.61
CA LEU A 71 -1.72 -2.17 21.35
C LEU A 71 -2.88 -2.02 22.35
N GLU A 72 -3.15 -0.81 22.83
CA GLU A 72 -4.30 -0.51 23.70
C GLU A 72 -5.60 -0.32 22.91
N THR A 73 -5.50 0.07 21.64
CA THR A 73 -6.67 0.25 20.76
C THR A 73 -7.39 -1.08 20.55
N ASP A 74 -8.72 -1.06 20.70
CA ASP A 74 -9.57 -2.20 20.35
C ASP A 74 -9.75 -2.27 18.82
N HIS A 75 -9.44 -3.42 18.24
CA HIS A 75 -9.46 -3.62 16.79
C HIS A 75 -10.49 -4.70 16.45
N PHE A 76 -11.33 -4.42 15.45
CA PHE A 76 -12.34 -5.38 15.00
C PHE A 76 -11.73 -6.63 14.33
N TYR A 77 -10.60 -6.46 13.63
CA TYR A 77 -9.89 -7.55 12.97
C TYR A 77 -8.72 -8.05 13.83
N ASP A 78 -8.42 -9.35 13.71
CA ASP A 78 -7.38 -10.03 14.48
C ASP A 78 -6.05 -10.16 13.74
N LYS A 79 -6.08 -9.97 12.42
CA LYS A 79 -4.92 -10.11 11.53
C LYS A 79 -4.51 -8.79 10.93
N PHE A 80 -3.24 -8.45 11.17
CA PHE A 80 -2.60 -7.22 10.73
C PHE A 80 -1.57 -7.49 9.64
N ILE A 81 -1.23 -6.43 8.93
CA ILE A 81 -0.06 -6.38 8.04
C ILE A 81 1.00 -5.54 8.73
N VAL A 82 2.20 -6.10 8.92
CA VAL A 82 3.38 -5.35 9.38
C VAL A 82 4.28 -5.14 8.18
N GLN A 83 4.52 -3.88 7.84
CA GLN A 83 5.34 -3.50 6.69
C GLN A 83 6.53 -2.66 7.15
N SER A 84 7.70 -2.86 6.53
CA SER A 84 8.86 -2.02 6.78
C SER A 84 8.55 -0.56 6.47
N LEU A 85 8.80 0.33 7.42
CA LEU A 85 8.62 1.76 7.29
C LEU A 85 9.69 2.35 6.37
N VAL A 86 9.23 3.11 5.37
CA VAL A 86 10.09 3.91 4.50
C VAL A 86 10.09 5.33 5.07
N GLY A 87 11.16 5.69 5.75
CA GLY A 87 11.39 7.01 6.31
C GLY A 87 12.45 7.74 5.49
N ASN A 88 13.33 8.49 6.15
CA ASN A 88 14.55 8.98 5.51
C ASN A 88 15.73 8.00 5.73
N ALA A 89 16.94 8.39 5.31
CA ALA A 89 18.14 7.57 5.47
C ALA A 89 18.59 7.32 6.93
N SER A 90 18.09 8.05 7.93
CA SER A 90 18.44 7.85 9.35
C SER A 90 17.41 6.97 10.08
N TRP A 91 16.11 7.02 9.75
CA TRP A 91 15.05 6.31 10.51
C TRP A 91 14.10 5.40 9.70
N SER A 92 14.44 5.01 8.46
CA SER A 92 13.74 3.89 7.78
C SER A 92 14.01 2.53 8.45
N SER A 93 13.10 1.56 8.33
CA SER A 93 13.30 0.20 8.83
C SER A 93 14.50 -0.50 8.18
N VAL A 94 15.07 -1.47 8.88
CA VAL A 94 16.13 -2.35 8.37
C VAL A 94 15.49 -3.62 7.83
N THR A 95 15.81 -4.00 6.59
CA THR A 95 15.32 -5.25 5.97
C THR A 95 16.49 -6.06 5.44
N ARG A 96 16.26 -7.36 5.19
CA ARG A 96 17.27 -8.27 4.64
C ARG A 96 17.71 -7.91 3.22
N ALA A 97 16.81 -7.31 2.44
CA ALA A 97 17.03 -6.98 1.03
C ALA A 97 17.59 -5.56 0.81
N GLY A 98 17.86 -4.82 1.90
CA GLY A 98 18.34 -3.44 1.85
C GLY A 98 17.43 -2.47 2.59
N ARG A 99 17.57 -1.16 2.34
CA ARG A 99 16.80 -0.11 3.01
C ARG A 99 16.17 0.79 1.96
N PHE A 100 14.85 0.82 1.91
CA PHE A 100 14.13 1.86 1.20
C PHE A 100 14.14 3.14 2.05
N TYR A 101 14.31 4.28 1.41
CA TYR A 101 14.16 5.59 2.03
C TYR A 101 13.56 6.56 1.03
N HIS A 102 12.85 7.56 1.53
CA HIS A 102 12.32 8.65 0.73
C HIS A 102 13.43 9.57 0.26
N VAL A 103 13.46 9.84 -1.04
CA VAL A 103 14.25 10.93 -1.64
C VAL A 103 13.58 12.29 -1.35
N GLY A 104 12.24 12.29 -1.26
CA GLY A 104 11.43 13.48 -1.02
C GLY A 104 11.34 14.40 -2.24
N THR A 105 10.51 15.43 -2.12
CA THR A 105 10.40 16.51 -3.12
C THR A 105 11.69 17.32 -3.22
N ILE A 106 11.83 18.11 -4.30
CA ILE A 106 12.87 19.15 -4.36
C ILE A 106 12.74 20.06 -3.12
N PRO A 107 13.86 20.36 -2.42
CA PRO A 107 13.84 21.24 -1.27
C PRO A 107 13.22 22.60 -1.61
N ASN A 108 12.31 23.07 -0.76
CA ASN A 108 11.77 24.42 -0.91
C ASN A 108 12.79 25.49 -0.48
N LYS A 109 12.39 26.78 -0.52
CA LYS A 109 13.25 27.90 -0.11
C LYS A 109 13.72 27.86 1.36
N LYS A 110 13.07 27.06 2.21
CA LYS A 110 13.45 26.81 3.61
C LYS A 110 14.28 25.52 3.76
N ASN A 111 14.73 24.94 2.65
CA ASN A 111 15.45 23.67 2.59
C ASN A 111 14.65 22.47 3.14
N HIS A 112 13.32 22.55 3.10
CA HIS A 112 12.45 21.45 3.52
C HIS A 112 12.12 20.54 2.35
N THR A 113 12.24 19.24 2.57
CA THR A 113 11.76 18.17 1.67
C THR A 113 10.49 17.55 2.23
N PHE A 114 9.60 17.10 1.36
CA PHE A 114 8.35 16.45 1.76
C PHE A 114 8.26 15.06 1.16
N VAL A 115 7.60 14.14 1.86
CA VAL A 115 7.20 12.88 1.24
C VAL A 115 6.09 13.15 0.23
N SER A 116 6.21 12.51 -0.93
CA SER A 116 5.16 12.46 -1.92
C SER A 116 4.96 11.03 -2.41
N ASP A 117 3.71 10.67 -2.70
CA ASP A 117 3.42 9.52 -3.55
C ASP A 117 3.10 9.96 -4.96
N LEU A 118 3.35 9.06 -5.91
CA LEU A 118 2.95 9.19 -7.31
C LEU A 118 1.94 8.09 -7.62
N ARG A 119 0.87 8.45 -8.33
CA ARG A 119 -0.16 7.53 -8.79
C ARG A 119 -0.25 7.58 -10.31
N MET A 120 0.34 6.57 -10.93
CA MET A 120 0.22 6.31 -12.35
C MET A 120 -1.01 5.43 -12.60
N MET A 121 -1.88 5.83 -13.52
CA MET A 121 -3.04 5.07 -13.95
C MET A 121 -2.80 4.56 -15.37
N VAL A 122 -3.07 3.28 -15.58
CA VAL A 122 -2.96 2.62 -16.88
C VAL A 122 -4.29 1.99 -17.27
N THR A 123 -4.50 1.86 -18.57
CA THR A 123 -5.58 1.07 -19.17
C THR A 123 -4.96 0.01 -20.07
N ALA A 124 -5.69 -1.08 -20.32
CA ALA A 124 -5.26 -2.16 -21.19
C ALA A 124 -6.33 -2.47 -22.23
N ASN A 125 -5.90 -2.84 -23.43
CA ASN A 125 -6.74 -3.46 -24.45
C ASN A 125 -5.94 -4.51 -25.23
N ALA A 126 -6.51 -5.04 -26.31
CA ALA A 126 -5.84 -6.04 -27.15
C ALA A 126 -4.47 -5.61 -27.71
N CYS A 127 -4.19 -4.30 -27.76
CA CYS A 127 -2.92 -3.75 -28.22
C CYS A 127 -1.92 -3.47 -27.07
N GLY A 128 -2.23 -3.84 -25.83
CA GLY A 128 -1.38 -3.68 -24.65
C GLY A 128 -1.80 -2.55 -23.70
N PHE A 129 -0.88 -2.18 -22.81
CA PHE A 129 -1.09 -1.16 -21.78
C PHE A 129 -0.80 0.25 -22.30
N LYS A 130 -1.56 1.25 -21.80
CA LYS A 130 -1.35 2.67 -22.07
C LYS A 130 -1.54 3.49 -20.79
N PRO A 131 -0.68 4.48 -20.50
CA PRO A 131 -0.92 5.42 -19.40
C PRO A 131 -2.13 6.30 -19.73
N VAL A 132 -2.91 6.64 -18.71
CA VAL A 132 -4.15 7.45 -18.84
C VAL A 132 -4.02 8.76 -18.08
N ALA A 133 -3.58 8.69 -16.83
CA ALA A 133 -3.46 9.83 -15.95
C ALA A 133 -2.38 9.59 -14.91
N CYS A 134 -1.82 10.68 -14.40
CA CYS A 134 -0.86 10.63 -13.33
C CYS A 134 -1.04 11.85 -12.42
N TYR A 135 -1.01 11.62 -11.11
CA TYR A 135 -1.00 12.69 -10.12
C TYR A 135 -0.17 12.26 -8.93
N ALA A 136 0.26 13.23 -8.13
CA ALA A 136 0.98 12.99 -6.89
C ALA A 136 0.23 13.60 -5.71
N ARG A 137 0.54 13.11 -4.51
CA ARG A 137 0.06 13.69 -3.25
C ARG A 137 1.22 13.90 -2.33
N ARG A 138 1.24 15.04 -1.64
CA ARG A 138 2.27 15.40 -0.69
C ARG A 138 1.81 15.23 0.76
N ALA A 139 2.72 14.86 1.64
CA ALA A 139 2.50 14.89 3.08
C ALA A 139 2.29 16.32 3.61
N ARG A 140 1.73 16.43 4.82
CA ARG A 140 1.39 17.73 5.43
C ARG A 140 2.61 18.45 5.98
N LYS A 141 3.51 17.71 6.63
CA LYS A 141 4.71 18.23 7.29
C LYS A 141 5.97 17.79 6.55
N PRO A 142 7.06 18.57 6.64
CA PRO A 142 8.32 18.20 6.02
C PRO A 142 8.92 16.95 6.68
N LEU A 143 9.69 16.20 5.91
CA LEU A 143 10.38 15.01 6.40
C LEU A 143 11.58 15.45 7.24
N LEU A 144 11.53 15.20 8.55
CA LEU A 144 12.61 15.55 9.47
C LEU A 144 13.86 14.70 9.25
N ARG A 145 15.03 15.24 9.61
CA ARG A 145 16.30 14.51 9.53
C ARG A 145 16.41 13.51 10.69
N HIS A 146 16.05 13.94 11.90
CA HIS A 146 15.92 13.09 13.08
C HIS A 146 14.52 13.27 13.66
N LEU A 147 13.93 12.19 14.19
CA LEU A 147 12.58 12.26 14.76
C LEU A 147 12.53 13.18 15.98
N GLU A 148 13.66 13.39 16.66
CA GLU A 148 13.76 14.31 17.80
C GLU A 148 13.83 15.80 17.41
N ASP A 149 14.03 16.13 16.12
CA ASP A 149 14.19 17.52 15.65
C ASP A 149 12.94 18.37 15.91
N ASP A 150 11.75 17.76 15.90
CA ASP A 150 10.48 18.40 16.31
C ASP A 150 9.55 17.36 16.95
N PRO A 151 9.48 17.29 18.29
CA PRO A 151 8.67 16.30 19.00
C PRO A 151 7.15 16.55 18.87
N ASN A 152 6.72 17.68 18.31
CA ASN A 152 5.31 17.99 18.12
C ASN A 152 4.77 17.45 16.79
N VAL A 153 5.64 17.00 15.89
CA VAL A 153 5.25 16.47 14.58
C VAL A 153 5.16 14.96 14.66
N THR A 154 4.02 14.41 14.27
CA THR A 154 3.83 12.97 14.23
C THR A 154 4.45 12.34 12.98
N SER A 155 4.85 11.08 13.08
CA SER A 155 5.33 10.29 11.95
C SER A 155 4.31 10.26 10.79
N TRP A 156 3.03 10.17 11.12
CA TRP A 156 1.94 10.19 10.13
C TRP A 156 1.82 11.53 9.41
N GLU A 157 2.05 12.67 10.06
CA GLU A 157 2.02 13.96 9.36
C GLU A 157 3.14 14.14 8.33
N MET A 158 4.26 13.43 8.50
CA MET A 158 5.41 13.43 7.59
C MET A 158 5.29 12.40 6.47
N LEU A 159 4.68 11.25 6.74
CA LEU A 159 4.59 10.12 5.80
C LEU A 159 3.23 9.98 5.12
N GLY A 160 2.16 10.40 5.81
CA GLY A 160 0.78 10.27 5.37
C GLY A 160 0.45 11.27 4.26
N THR A 161 0.13 10.75 3.08
CA THR A 161 -0.21 11.54 1.88
C THR A 161 -1.71 11.54 1.58
N ASN A 162 -2.53 10.85 2.38
CA ASN A 162 -3.99 10.83 2.21
C ASN A 162 -4.57 12.25 2.26
N LEU A 163 -5.50 12.57 1.35
CA LEU A 163 -6.10 13.90 1.26
C LEU A 163 -7.32 14.05 2.16
N SER A 164 -8.00 12.94 2.46
CA SER A 164 -9.15 12.90 3.37
C SER A 164 -8.68 13.11 4.81
N VAL A 165 -9.30 14.06 5.49
CA VAL A 165 -9.05 14.38 6.89
C VAL A 165 -10.39 14.44 7.60
N LYS A 166 -10.44 13.88 8.80
CA LYS A 166 -11.61 13.98 9.67
C LYS A 166 -11.43 15.19 10.58
N VAL A 167 -12.34 16.16 10.51
CA VAL A 167 -12.37 17.37 11.33
C VAL A 167 -13.77 17.46 11.93
N ASP A 168 -13.86 17.50 13.26
CA ASP A 168 -15.14 17.62 13.99
C ASP A 168 -16.22 16.62 13.52
N ASP A 169 -15.82 15.35 13.36
CA ASP A 169 -16.64 14.24 12.83
C ASP A 169 -17.08 14.35 11.35
N GLU A 170 -16.72 15.42 10.65
CA GLU A 170 -16.95 15.57 9.21
C GLU A 170 -15.70 15.24 8.39
N TRP A 171 -15.93 14.66 7.21
CA TRP A 171 -14.86 14.39 6.25
C TRP A 171 -14.61 15.61 5.36
N THR A 172 -13.38 16.13 5.41
CA THR A 172 -12.89 17.17 4.51
C THR A 172 -11.74 16.66 3.65
N THR A 173 -11.38 17.42 2.61
CA THR A 173 -10.30 17.09 1.67
C THR A 173 -9.30 18.24 1.58
N GLU A 174 -8.01 17.95 1.84
CA GLU A 174 -6.92 18.92 1.70
C GLU A 174 -6.41 18.98 0.25
N ALA A 175 -7.20 19.57 -0.64
CA ALA A 175 -6.90 19.64 -2.08
C ALA A 175 -5.57 20.35 -2.39
N GLN A 176 -5.09 21.27 -1.55
CA GLN A 176 -3.79 21.94 -1.76
C GLN A 176 -2.57 21.00 -1.73
N ARG A 177 -2.73 19.75 -1.27
CA ARG A 177 -1.66 18.73 -1.26
C ARG A 177 -1.71 17.81 -2.47
N LEU A 178 -2.72 17.94 -3.33
CA LEU A 178 -2.78 17.29 -4.63
C LEU A 178 -1.86 18.02 -5.59
N LEU A 179 -0.94 17.29 -6.21
CA LEU A 179 0.01 17.80 -7.19
C LEU A 179 -0.33 17.17 -8.53
N LEU A 180 -0.82 17.99 -9.46
CA LEU A 180 -1.13 17.53 -10.81
C LEU A 180 0.14 17.52 -11.66
N MET A 181 0.17 16.67 -12.69
CA MET A 181 1.23 16.71 -13.71
C MET A 181 1.04 17.91 -14.65
N ASP A 182 1.10 19.12 -14.10
CA ASP A 182 1.21 20.36 -14.85
C ASP A 182 2.64 20.93 -14.77
N ARG A 183 2.92 21.97 -15.57
CA ARG A 183 4.27 22.57 -15.65
C ARG A 183 4.74 23.20 -14.32
N LYS A 184 3.85 23.49 -13.39
CA LYS A 184 4.15 24.25 -12.17
C LYS A 184 4.46 23.32 -11.01
N ASP A 185 3.63 22.30 -10.80
CA ASP A 185 3.70 21.46 -9.62
C ASP A 185 4.56 20.22 -9.86
N PHE A 186 4.66 19.71 -11.09
CA PHE A 186 5.46 18.53 -11.40
C PHE A 186 6.95 18.74 -11.10
N ASN A 187 7.48 19.92 -11.41
CA ASN A 187 8.89 20.25 -11.13
C ASN A 187 9.23 20.21 -9.64
N GLN A 188 8.25 20.36 -8.74
CA GLN A 188 8.50 20.28 -7.30
C GLN A 188 8.75 18.84 -6.84
N LEU A 189 8.28 17.84 -7.58
CA LEU A 189 8.43 16.43 -7.21
C LEU A 189 9.87 15.94 -7.39
N GLY A 190 10.64 16.54 -8.30
CA GLY A 190 12.00 16.09 -8.61
C GLY A 190 12.05 14.76 -9.34
N ILE A 191 10.97 14.40 -10.05
CA ILE A 191 10.81 13.14 -10.79
C ILE A 191 11.20 13.36 -12.25
N GLY A 192 12.11 12.53 -12.75
CA GLY A 192 12.57 12.51 -14.14
C GLY A 192 11.75 11.58 -15.04
N VAL A 193 12.11 11.53 -16.31
CA VAL A 193 11.46 10.61 -17.28
C VAL A 193 11.73 9.15 -16.92
N ASP A 194 12.95 8.83 -16.46
CA ASP A 194 13.31 7.47 -16.04
C ASP A 194 12.44 6.99 -14.86
N ASP A 195 12.18 7.86 -13.89
CA ASP A 195 11.28 7.57 -12.77
C ASP A 195 9.84 7.35 -13.23
N LEU A 196 9.38 8.08 -14.25
CA LEU A 196 8.04 7.89 -14.84
C LEU A 196 7.93 6.58 -15.61
N ILE A 197 8.97 6.20 -16.35
CA ILE A 197 9.06 4.90 -17.03
C ILE A 197 9.03 3.78 -15.99
N ASP A 198 9.80 3.93 -14.92
CA ASP A 198 9.86 2.97 -13.84
C ASP A 198 8.50 2.85 -13.11
N ALA A 199 7.85 3.96 -12.82
CA ALA A 199 6.49 4.00 -12.26
C ALA A 199 5.46 3.33 -13.18
N TYR A 200 5.57 3.53 -14.49
CA TYR A 200 4.72 2.85 -15.48
C TYR A 200 4.94 1.34 -15.45
N ILE A 201 6.19 0.87 -15.46
CA ILE A 201 6.53 -0.56 -15.39
C ILE A 201 5.98 -1.17 -14.09
N GLN A 202 6.22 -0.53 -12.94
CA GLN A 202 5.70 -1.00 -11.65
C GLN A 202 4.18 -1.09 -11.63
N THR A 203 3.49 -0.13 -12.27
CA THR A 203 2.03 -0.13 -12.37
C THR A 203 1.53 -1.28 -13.24
N VAL A 204 2.13 -1.49 -14.42
CA VAL A 204 1.77 -2.59 -15.32
C VAL A 204 1.98 -3.96 -14.65
N LEU A 205 3.14 -4.18 -14.03
CA LEU A 205 3.41 -5.42 -13.30
C LEU A 205 2.41 -5.63 -12.15
N SER A 206 2.09 -4.56 -11.42
CA SER A 206 1.10 -4.63 -10.33
C SER A 206 -0.30 -5.00 -10.83
N VAL A 207 -0.74 -4.45 -11.98
CA VAL A 207 -2.03 -4.79 -12.58
C VAL A 207 -2.04 -6.25 -13.04
N ILE A 208 -0.99 -6.72 -13.72
CA ILE A 208 -0.86 -8.12 -14.14
C ILE A 208 -0.90 -9.07 -12.94
N ALA A 209 -0.19 -8.74 -11.86
CA ALA A 209 -0.18 -9.54 -10.65
C ALA A 209 -1.59 -9.69 -10.05
N ILE A 210 -2.30 -8.57 -9.92
CA ILE A 210 -3.66 -8.54 -9.36
C ILE A 210 -4.62 -9.33 -10.25
N ASP A 211 -4.56 -9.14 -11.57
CA ASP A 211 -5.41 -9.87 -12.53
C ASP A 211 -5.18 -11.38 -12.46
N LYS A 212 -3.91 -11.83 -12.46
CA LYS A 212 -3.56 -13.24 -12.26
C LYS A 212 -4.07 -13.79 -10.93
N MET A 213 -3.97 -13.00 -9.85
CA MET A 213 -4.48 -13.40 -8.54
C MET A 213 -6.01 -13.51 -8.54
N ALA A 214 -6.71 -12.59 -9.19
CA ALA A 214 -8.16 -12.65 -9.34
C ALA A 214 -8.58 -13.90 -10.12
N GLN A 215 -7.92 -14.19 -11.23
CA GLN A 215 -8.17 -15.42 -12.01
C GLN A 215 -7.93 -16.68 -11.18
N ARG A 216 -6.88 -16.71 -10.34
CA ARG A 216 -6.59 -17.84 -9.45
C ARG A 216 -7.65 -18.06 -8.37
N LEU A 217 -8.40 -17.02 -7.98
CA LEU A 217 -9.52 -17.11 -7.04
C LEU A 217 -10.83 -17.55 -7.69
N MET A 218 -10.84 -17.86 -8.99
CA MET A 218 -12.03 -18.32 -9.69
C MET A 218 -11.89 -19.82 -10.00
N LYS A 219 -12.80 -20.63 -9.47
CA LYS A 219 -12.94 -22.06 -9.79
C LYS A 219 -13.90 -22.24 -10.96
N ASP A 220 -13.63 -23.23 -11.81
CA ASP A 220 -14.54 -23.59 -12.90
C ASP A 220 -15.77 -24.33 -12.33
N ASN A 221 -16.98 -23.97 -12.79
CA ASN A 221 -18.22 -24.65 -12.45
C ASN A 221 -18.42 -25.89 -13.32
N ALA A 222 -17.60 -26.91 -13.09
CA ALA A 222 -17.64 -28.15 -13.87
C ALA A 222 -19.02 -28.86 -13.80
N GLY A 223 -19.78 -28.66 -12.72
CA GLY A 223 -21.11 -29.22 -12.51
C GLY A 223 -22.23 -28.54 -13.30
N LYS A 224 -21.98 -27.36 -13.90
CA LYS A 224 -23.00 -26.52 -14.55
C LYS A 224 -24.22 -26.25 -13.66
N GLU A 225 -24.02 -26.21 -12.35
CA GLU A 225 -25.10 -25.93 -11.40
C GLU A 225 -25.50 -24.45 -11.53
N GLY A 226 -26.81 -24.18 -11.62
CA GLY A 226 -27.32 -22.81 -11.72
C GLY A 226 -27.00 -22.08 -13.04
N VAL A 227 -26.70 -22.81 -14.12
CA VAL A 227 -26.49 -22.21 -15.46
C VAL A 227 -27.84 -21.78 -16.05
N ASP A 228 -27.94 -20.49 -16.38
CA ASP A 228 -29.11 -19.95 -17.06
C ASP A 228 -29.04 -20.27 -18.56
N SER A 229 -30.04 -20.97 -19.09
CA SER A 229 -30.15 -21.27 -20.52
C SER A 229 -30.12 -20.04 -21.44
N LYS A 230 -30.52 -18.86 -20.92
CA LYS A 230 -30.49 -17.57 -21.61
C LYS A 230 -29.11 -16.90 -21.55
N TYR A 231 -28.32 -17.18 -20.51
CA TYR A 231 -26.97 -16.66 -20.32
C TYR A 231 -26.00 -17.82 -20.02
N PRO A 232 -25.58 -18.59 -21.04
CA PRO A 232 -24.78 -19.81 -20.82
C PRO A 232 -23.44 -19.56 -20.13
N TRP A 233 -22.92 -18.33 -20.25
CA TRP A 233 -21.69 -17.86 -19.62
C TRP A 233 -21.86 -17.47 -18.15
N PHE A 234 -23.09 -17.29 -17.69
CA PHE A 234 -23.39 -16.99 -16.29
C PHE A 234 -23.14 -18.24 -15.43
N ASN A 235 -22.45 -18.08 -14.30
CA ASN A 235 -21.98 -19.16 -13.44
C ASN A 235 -20.97 -20.14 -14.07
N GLU A 236 -20.27 -19.81 -15.16
CA GLU A 236 -19.17 -20.67 -15.67
C GLU A 236 -18.01 -20.78 -14.67
N LYS A 237 -17.80 -19.74 -13.87
CA LYS A 237 -16.84 -19.72 -12.77
C LYS A 237 -17.48 -19.16 -11.52
N PHE A 238 -17.06 -19.67 -10.37
CA PHE A 238 -17.48 -19.16 -9.07
C PHE A 238 -16.24 -18.82 -8.22
N PHE A 239 -16.45 -17.98 -7.22
CA PHE A 239 -15.38 -17.54 -6.33
C PHE A 239 -14.94 -18.70 -5.41
N ASP A 240 -13.64 -18.93 -5.36
CA ASP A 240 -13.02 -19.95 -4.52
C ASP A 240 -12.88 -19.45 -3.07
N PHE A 241 -13.94 -19.66 -2.28
CA PHE A 241 -13.97 -19.30 -0.87
C PHE A 241 -12.92 -20.05 -0.04
N ASP A 242 -12.69 -21.34 -0.32
CA ASP A 242 -11.70 -22.14 0.41
C ASP A 242 -10.28 -21.56 0.23
N LEU A 243 -9.93 -21.24 -1.01
CA LEU A 243 -8.65 -20.61 -1.31
C LEU A 243 -8.58 -19.21 -0.70
N PHE A 244 -9.65 -18.42 -0.79
CA PHE A 244 -9.67 -17.09 -0.20
C PHE A 244 -9.45 -17.12 1.32
N GLU A 245 -10.11 -18.04 2.03
CA GLU A 245 -9.96 -18.28 3.47
C GLU A 245 -8.54 -18.72 3.82
N ALA A 246 -7.97 -19.67 3.08
CA ALA A 246 -6.59 -20.11 3.28
C ALA A 246 -5.57 -18.97 3.13
N LEU A 247 -5.86 -17.99 2.26
CA LEU A 247 -5.01 -16.82 2.05
C LEU A 247 -5.28 -15.68 3.05
N ASN A 248 -6.50 -15.58 3.59
CA ASN A 248 -6.94 -14.52 4.50
C ASN A 248 -7.68 -15.13 5.72
N PRO A 249 -6.94 -15.73 6.67
CA PRO A 249 -7.51 -16.50 7.77
C PRO A 249 -8.02 -15.60 8.92
N ASP A 250 -8.57 -14.44 8.60
CA ASP A 250 -9.16 -13.52 9.59
C ASP A 250 -10.66 -13.81 9.72
N LYS A 251 -11.09 -14.22 10.91
CA LYS A 251 -12.48 -14.65 11.13
C LYS A 251 -13.48 -13.51 10.96
N ALA A 252 -13.11 -12.30 11.39
CA ALA A 252 -13.97 -11.13 11.28
C ALA A 252 -14.20 -10.80 9.80
N LEU A 253 -13.14 -10.80 8.99
CA LEU A 253 -13.26 -10.66 7.54
C LEU A 253 -14.15 -11.75 6.92
N LEU A 254 -13.92 -13.02 7.28
CA LEU A 254 -14.65 -14.13 6.66
C LEU A 254 -16.15 -14.06 6.98
N SER A 255 -16.51 -13.61 8.17
CA SER A 255 -17.91 -13.34 8.51
C SER A 255 -18.54 -12.26 7.63
N GLU A 256 -17.81 -11.19 7.29
CA GLU A 256 -18.35 -10.11 6.44
C GLU A 256 -18.69 -10.56 5.01
N ILE A 257 -18.02 -11.59 4.48
CA ILE A 257 -18.14 -11.99 3.07
C ILE A 257 -19.09 -13.18 2.88
N ILE A 258 -19.26 -14.03 3.89
CA ILE A 258 -20.06 -15.27 3.79
C ILE A 258 -21.54 -15.05 4.21
N HIS A 259 -21.92 -13.82 4.57
CA HIS A 259 -23.31 -13.45 4.92
C HIS A 259 -24.18 -13.09 3.71
#